data_AF-A0A380EG72-F1
#
_entry.id   AF-A0A380EG72-F1
#
_cell.length_a   1.000
_cell.length_b   1.000
_cell.length_c   1.000
_cell.angle_alpha   90.00
_cell.angle_beta   90.00
_cell.angle_gamma   90.00
#
_symmetry.space_group_name_H-M   'P 1'
#
loop_
_entity.id
_entity.type
_entity.pdbx_description
1 polymer ?
#
loop_
_entity_poly.entity_id
_entity_poly.type
_entity_poly.pdbx_seq_one_letter_code
_entity_poly.pdbx_strand_id
1 'polypeptide(L)'
;MKGKFLKVSSLFVATLTTATLVSSPAANALSSKAMDNHPQQTQSSKQQTPKIQKGGNLKPLEQREHANVILPNNDRHQITDTTNGHYAPVTYIQVEAPTGTFIASGVVVGKDTLLTNKHVVDATHGDPHALKAFPSAINQDNYPNGGFTAEQITKYSGEGDLAIVKFSPNEQNKHIGEVVKPATMSNNAETQVNQILL
;
A
#
# COMPACT_ATOMS: atom_id res chain seq x y z
N MET A 1 -17.82 -53.61 44.77
CA MET A 1 -18.07 -53.98 43.35
C MET A 1 -18.08 -52.70 42.51
N LYS A 2 -17.24 -52.67 41.45
CA LYS A 2 -17.29 -51.79 40.25
C LYS A 2 -17.07 -50.27 40.51
N GLY A 3 -16.12 -49.53 39.96
CA GLY A 3 -15.07 -49.77 38.96
C GLY A 3 -14.92 -48.54 38.04
N LYS A 4 -13.73 -47.88 38.08
CA LYS A 4 -13.03 -47.05 37.05
C LYS A 4 -13.78 -45.80 36.50
N PHE A 5 -13.14 -44.67 36.18
CA PHE A 5 -12.22 -44.46 35.06
C PHE A 5 -11.22 -43.30 35.30
N LEU A 6 -9.94 -43.56 35.05
CA LEU A 6 -8.90 -42.56 34.75
C LEU A 6 -9.11 -42.04 33.33
N LYS A 7 -8.98 -40.72 33.12
CA LYS A 7 -8.68 -40.14 31.81
C LYS A 7 -7.24 -39.62 31.82
N VAL A 8 -6.38 -40.33 31.10
CA VAL A 8 -5.03 -39.89 30.75
C VAL A 8 -5.16 -38.94 29.57
N SER A 9 -4.68 -37.70 29.70
CA SER A 9 -4.60 -36.76 28.59
C SER A 9 -3.22 -36.87 27.96
N SER A 10 -3.19 -37.31 26.71
CA SER A 10 -1.99 -37.44 25.89
C SER A 10 -1.51 -36.06 25.45
N LEU A 11 -0.29 -35.69 25.83
CA LEU A 11 0.37 -34.47 25.37
C LEU A 11 1.07 -34.77 24.03
N PHE A 12 0.53 -34.26 22.93
CA PHE A 12 1.21 -34.29 21.63
C PHE A 12 2.21 -33.13 21.57
N VAL A 13 3.50 -33.44 21.59
CA VAL A 13 4.59 -32.50 21.32
C VAL A 13 4.90 -32.57 19.82
N ALA A 14 4.58 -31.53 19.07
CA ALA A 14 4.99 -31.40 17.68
C ALA A 14 6.41 -30.82 17.62
N THR A 15 7.34 -31.56 17.05
CA THR A 15 8.73 -31.13 16.81
C THR A 15 8.78 -30.22 15.58
N LEU A 16 9.36 -29.03 15.74
CA LEU A 16 9.60 -28.07 14.66
C LEU A 16 10.94 -28.39 13.99
N THR A 17 10.91 -28.84 12.74
CA THR A 17 12.11 -29.05 11.93
C THR A 17 12.39 -27.80 11.08
N THR A 18 13.53 -27.16 11.34
CA THR A 18 13.99 -26.00 10.58
C THR A 18 14.65 -26.48 9.28
N ALA A 19 14.09 -26.11 8.12
CA ALA A 19 14.74 -26.29 6.83
C ALA A 19 15.50 -25.01 6.45
N THR A 20 16.83 -25.11 6.31
CA THR A 20 17.67 -24.06 5.74
C THR A 20 17.61 -24.14 4.21
N LEU A 21 17.15 -23.06 3.56
CA LEU A 21 17.24 -22.92 2.10
C LEU A 21 18.60 -22.32 1.72
N VAL A 22 19.27 -23.04 0.82
CA VAL A 22 20.54 -22.69 0.19
C VAL A 22 20.35 -21.65 -0.92
N SER A 23 21.37 -20.81 -1.08
CA SER A 23 21.45 -19.60 -1.90
C SER A 23 21.25 -19.77 -3.42
N SER A 24 20.69 -18.74 -4.06
CA SER A 24 20.52 -18.58 -5.51
C SER A 24 21.82 -18.11 -6.21
N PRO A 25 22.06 -18.44 -7.49
CA PRO A 25 23.11 -17.82 -8.28
C PRO A 25 22.63 -16.50 -8.93
N ALA A 26 23.57 -15.57 -9.06
CA ALA A 26 23.39 -14.24 -9.64
C ALA A 26 22.96 -14.28 -11.12
N ALA A 27 22.00 -13.42 -11.48
CA ALA A 27 21.61 -13.18 -12.86
C ALA A 27 22.58 -12.16 -13.50
N ASN A 28 23.24 -12.55 -14.59
CA ASN A 28 23.98 -11.66 -15.48
C ASN A 28 23.00 -10.76 -16.24
N ALA A 29 23.15 -9.44 -16.11
CA ALA A 29 22.44 -8.49 -16.95
C ALA A 29 23.11 -8.43 -18.34
N LEU A 30 22.41 -8.95 -19.36
CA LEU A 30 22.75 -8.68 -20.76
C LEU A 30 22.31 -7.25 -21.11
N SER A 31 23.28 -6.43 -21.50
CA SER A 31 23.07 -5.11 -22.08
C SER A 31 22.73 -5.24 -23.56
N SER A 32 21.52 -4.82 -23.96
CA SER A 32 21.19 -4.59 -25.36
C SER A 32 21.29 -3.10 -25.69
N LYS A 33 22.26 -2.74 -26.53
CA LYS A 33 22.33 -1.45 -27.21
C LYS A 33 21.24 -1.42 -28.28
N ALA A 34 20.25 -0.55 -28.13
CA ALA A 34 19.40 -0.13 -29.24
C ALA A 34 19.92 1.24 -29.74
N MET A 35 20.18 1.33 -31.05
CA MET A 35 20.53 2.56 -31.74
C MET A 35 19.26 3.35 -32.04
N ASP A 36 19.11 4.53 -31.43
CA ASP A 36 18.13 5.53 -31.86
C ASP A 36 18.78 6.52 -32.82
N ASN A 37 18.28 6.54 -34.05
CA ASN A 37 18.52 7.60 -35.02
C ASN A 37 17.19 8.34 -35.19
N HIS A 38 17.07 9.57 -34.70
CA HIS A 38 16.14 10.57 -35.25
C HIS A 38 16.72 12.00 -35.09
N PRO A 39 16.60 12.85 -36.13
CA PRO A 39 17.33 14.12 -36.23
C PRO A 39 16.76 15.24 -35.36
N GLN A 40 17.67 16.11 -34.91
CA GLN A 40 17.42 17.33 -34.16
C GLN A 40 16.48 18.30 -34.89
N GLN A 41 15.45 18.76 -34.19
CA GLN A 41 14.84 20.07 -34.44
C GLN A 41 14.99 20.95 -33.20
N THR A 42 15.70 22.06 -33.39
CA THR A 42 15.93 23.15 -32.46
C THR A 42 14.69 24.02 -32.36
N GLN A 43 14.19 24.25 -31.14
CA GLN A 43 13.44 25.45 -30.80
C GLN A 43 13.92 26.04 -29.48
N SER A 44 14.15 27.35 -29.54
CA SER A 44 14.79 28.20 -28.55
C SER A 44 13.76 28.74 -27.55
N SER A 45 14.04 28.60 -26.26
CA SER A 45 13.45 29.45 -25.22
C SER A 45 14.50 29.74 -24.14
N LYS A 46 14.72 31.04 -23.93
CA LYS A 46 15.77 31.65 -23.11
C LYS A 46 15.68 31.21 -21.64
N GLN A 47 16.74 30.59 -21.13
CA GLN A 47 16.96 30.36 -19.70
C GLN A 47 17.88 31.47 -19.17
N GLN A 48 17.34 32.40 -18.38
CA GLN A 48 18.15 33.30 -17.56
C GLN A 48 18.73 32.50 -16.39
N THR A 49 20.05 32.46 -16.29
CA THR A 49 20.78 31.80 -15.21
C THR A 49 20.91 32.75 -14.01
N PRO A 50 20.45 32.40 -12.79
CA PRO A 50 20.86 33.10 -11.58
C PRO A 50 22.28 32.67 -11.19
N LYS A 51 23.16 33.64 -10.92
CA LYS A 51 24.49 33.40 -10.34
C LYS A 51 24.35 32.89 -8.91
N ILE A 52 24.86 31.69 -8.63
CA ILE A 52 24.97 31.15 -7.26
C ILE A 52 26.34 31.57 -6.69
N GLN A 53 26.31 32.30 -5.56
CA GLN A 53 27.49 32.56 -4.74
C GLN A 53 27.81 31.34 -3.86
N LYS A 54 29.10 31.02 -3.77
CA LYS A 54 29.66 29.87 -3.04
C LYS A 54 29.73 30.17 -1.54
N GLY A 55 29.16 29.31 -0.70
CA GLY A 55 29.45 29.28 0.73
C GLY A 55 28.47 28.45 1.56
N GLY A 56 28.94 27.37 2.18
CA GLY A 56 28.22 26.61 3.21
C GLY A 56 28.08 25.12 2.88
N ASN A 57 28.81 24.29 3.61
CA ASN A 57 28.81 22.83 3.50
C ASN A 57 27.50 22.29 4.11
N LEU A 58 26.43 22.22 3.33
CA LEU A 58 25.20 21.53 3.71
C LEU A 58 25.21 20.13 3.09
N LYS A 59 25.20 19.10 3.94
CA LYS A 59 24.89 17.73 3.49
C LYS A 59 23.53 17.79 2.77
N PRO A 60 23.38 17.22 1.56
CA PRO A 60 22.08 17.09 0.96
C PRO A 60 21.21 16.28 1.92
N LEU A 61 20.11 16.86 2.42
CA LEU A 61 19.00 16.01 2.81
C LEU A 61 18.58 15.29 1.54
N GLU A 62 18.78 13.97 1.50
CA GLU A 62 18.10 13.13 0.51
C GLU A 62 16.61 13.18 0.81
N GLN A 63 15.97 14.25 0.37
CA GLN A 63 14.54 14.31 0.22
C GLN A 63 14.24 13.43 -0.99
N ARG A 64 14.01 12.14 -0.73
CA ARG A 64 13.47 11.24 -1.75
C ARG A 64 12.06 11.72 -2.05
N GLU A 65 11.95 12.65 -2.98
CA GLU A 65 10.68 12.94 -3.63
C GLU A 65 10.24 11.64 -4.29
N HIS A 66 9.25 10.97 -3.71
CA HIS A 66 8.53 9.91 -4.41
C HIS A 66 7.85 10.59 -5.59
N ALA A 67 8.45 10.47 -6.77
CA ALA A 67 7.95 11.12 -7.96
C ALA A 67 6.53 10.61 -8.26
N ASN A 68 5.59 11.53 -8.48
CA ASN A 68 4.39 11.24 -9.25
C ASN A 68 4.85 10.84 -10.65
N VAL A 69 5.07 9.55 -10.89
CA VAL A 69 5.61 9.07 -12.16
C VAL A 69 4.48 8.88 -13.17
N ILE A 70 4.57 9.58 -14.29
CA ILE A 70 3.76 9.31 -15.47
C ILE A 70 4.68 8.60 -16.47
N LEU A 71 4.36 7.34 -16.77
CA LEU A 71 5.10 6.51 -17.71
C LEU A 71 4.46 6.58 -19.11
N PRO A 72 5.17 6.16 -20.17
CA PRO A 72 4.62 6.15 -21.53
C PRO A 72 3.29 5.40 -21.66
N ASN A 73 3.13 4.28 -20.93
CA ASN A 73 1.83 3.67 -20.74
C ASN A 73 1.06 4.39 -19.61
N ASN A 74 0.17 5.31 -19.97
CA ASN A 74 -0.70 6.05 -19.06
C ASN A 74 -2.17 5.80 -19.44
N ASP A 75 -2.58 4.53 -19.36
CA ASP A 75 -3.95 4.11 -19.60
C ASP A 75 -4.71 4.05 -18.27
N ARG A 76 -5.57 5.03 -18.02
CA ARG A 76 -6.29 5.19 -16.76
C ARG A 76 -7.75 5.54 -17.02
N HIS A 77 -8.65 4.75 -16.44
CA HIS A 77 -10.08 4.96 -16.52
C HIS A 77 -10.64 5.29 -15.13
N GLN A 78 -11.50 6.30 -15.07
CA GLN A 78 -12.23 6.60 -13.84
C GLN A 78 -13.29 5.53 -13.59
N ILE A 79 -13.37 5.05 -12.35
CA ILE A 79 -14.45 4.18 -11.89
C ILE A 79 -15.52 5.06 -11.25
N THR A 80 -16.72 5.10 -11.82
CA THR A 80 -17.85 5.86 -11.28
C THR A 80 -18.76 5.02 -10.40
N ASP A 81 -18.90 3.73 -10.73
CA ASP A 81 -19.61 2.73 -9.91
C ASP A 81 -18.64 2.03 -8.97
N THR A 82 -18.16 2.79 -7.98
CA THR A 82 -17.07 2.38 -7.08
C THR A 82 -17.48 1.30 -6.09
N THR A 83 -18.78 1.12 -5.84
CA THR A 83 -19.32 0.10 -4.93
C THR A 83 -19.49 -1.26 -5.58
N ASN A 84 -19.26 -1.37 -6.89
CA ASN A 84 -19.53 -2.58 -7.65
C ASN A 84 -18.32 -3.53 -7.70
N GLY A 85 -18.61 -4.81 -7.53
CA GLY A 85 -17.63 -5.89 -7.69
C GLY A 85 -16.38 -5.71 -6.84
N HIS A 86 -15.22 -5.85 -7.47
CA HIS A 86 -13.91 -5.82 -6.84
C HIS A 86 -13.40 -4.40 -6.55
N TYR A 87 -14.11 -3.35 -6.99
CA TYR A 87 -13.77 -1.97 -6.68
C TYR A 87 -14.25 -1.53 -5.29
N ALA A 88 -15.29 -2.16 -4.76
CA ALA A 88 -15.85 -1.82 -3.45
C ALA A 88 -14.80 -1.72 -2.32
N PRO A 89 -13.87 -2.68 -2.14
CA PRO A 89 -12.85 -2.58 -1.09
C PRO A 89 -11.71 -1.60 -1.40
N VAL A 90 -11.67 -0.97 -2.57
CA VAL A 90 -10.68 0.08 -2.89
C VAL A 90 -11.05 1.34 -2.12
N THR A 91 -10.06 1.91 -1.44
CA THR A 91 -10.31 2.91 -0.39
C THR A 91 -9.45 4.14 -0.58
N TYR A 92 -10.10 5.29 -0.53
CA TYR A 92 -9.43 6.58 -0.41
C TYR A 92 -9.01 6.83 1.04
N ILE A 93 -7.79 7.33 1.25
CA ILE A 93 -7.26 7.63 2.58
C ILE A 93 -6.91 9.11 2.67
N GLN A 94 -7.30 9.73 3.78
CA GLN A 94 -6.81 11.03 4.21
C GLN A 94 -6.12 10.88 5.55
N VAL A 95 -4.93 11.45 5.67
CA VAL A 95 -4.25 11.63 6.94
C VAL A 95 -4.21 13.12 7.26
N GLU A 96 -4.99 13.52 8.25
CA GLU A 96 -5.08 14.90 8.72
C GLU A 96 -3.92 15.18 9.68
N ALA A 97 -2.89 15.87 9.20
CA ALA A 97 -1.80 16.36 10.03
C ALA A 97 -1.95 17.88 10.25
N PRO A 98 -1.38 18.45 11.33
CA PRO A 98 -1.37 19.90 11.54
C PRO A 98 -0.71 20.68 10.39
N THR A 99 0.15 20.03 9.62
CA THR A 99 0.89 20.60 8.49
C THR A 99 0.16 20.50 7.15
N GLY A 100 -1.00 19.83 7.10
CA GLY A 100 -1.80 19.61 5.90
C GLY A 100 -2.35 18.19 5.81
N THR A 101 -3.13 17.93 4.75
CA THR A 101 -3.72 16.62 4.50
C THR A 101 -2.83 15.80 3.56
N PHE A 102 -2.39 14.63 4.01
CA PHE A 102 -1.72 13.64 3.15
C PHE A 102 -2.78 12.71 2.55
N ILE A 103 -2.78 12.55 1.23
CA ILE A 103 -3.75 11.70 0.51
C ILE A 103 -3.10 10.41 0.04
N ALA A 104 -3.83 9.31 0.13
CA ALA A 104 -3.34 7.99 -0.24
C ALA A 104 -4.48 7.06 -0.68
N SER A 105 -4.11 5.80 -0.91
CA SER A 105 -5.05 4.72 -1.17
C SER A 105 -4.75 3.52 -0.30
N GLY A 106 -5.74 2.65 -0.16
CA GLY A 106 -5.59 1.34 0.46
C GLY A 106 -6.67 0.39 -0.01
N VAL A 107 -6.66 -0.82 0.54
CA VAL A 107 -7.63 -1.86 0.22
C VAL A 107 -8.12 -2.54 1.49
N VAL A 108 -9.44 -2.66 1.65
CA VAL A 108 -10.07 -3.39 2.77
C VAL A 108 -9.86 -4.90 2.56
N VAL A 109 -9.33 -5.60 3.56
CA VAL A 109 -8.97 -7.03 3.48
C VAL A 109 -9.55 -7.88 4.60
N GLY A 110 -10.21 -7.26 5.57
CA GLY A 110 -10.91 -7.96 6.64
C GLY A 110 -12.02 -7.10 7.22
N LYS A 111 -12.72 -7.64 8.22
CA LYS A 111 -13.83 -6.96 8.89
C LYS A 111 -13.45 -5.55 9.37
N ASP A 112 -12.27 -5.41 9.95
CA ASP A 112 -11.79 -4.16 10.57
C ASP A 112 -10.48 -3.65 9.95
N THR A 113 -10.00 -4.27 8.87
CA THR A 113 -8.61 -4.11 8.44
C THR A 113 -8.48 -3.70 6.98
N LEU A 114 -7.52 -2.82 6.74
CA LEU A 114 -7.08 -2.41 5.41
C LEU A 114 -5.56 -2.51 5.29
N LEU A 115 -5.08 -2.70 4.07
CA LEU A 115 -3.67 -2.62 3.69
C LEU A 115 -3.37 -1.29 3.01
N THR A 116 -2.24 -0.70 3.36
CA THR A 116 -1.65 0.48 2.70
C THR A 116 -0.13 0.47 2.91
N ASN A 117 0.57 1.55 2.56
CA ASN A 117 2.02 1.65 2.71
C ASN A 117 2.44 2.12 4.12
N LYS A 118 3.70 1.82 4.52
CA LYS A 118 4.29 2.35 5.75
C LYS A 118 4.39 3.86 5.70
N HIS A 119 4.82 4.43 4.57
CA HIS A 119 4.97 5.88 4.44
C HIS A 119 3.63 6.63 4.57
N VAL A 120 2.50 6.00 4.20
CA VAL A 120 1.16 6.56 4.40
C VAL A 120 0.84 6.65 5.89
N VAL A 121 1.04 5.55 6.62
CA VAL A 121 0.77 5.53 8.06
C VAL A 121 1.79 6.34 8.86
N ASP A 122 2.97 6.60 8.33
CA ASP A 122 3.97 7.50 8.94
C ASP A 122 3.53 8.97 8.94
N ALA A 123 2.72 9.37 7.96
CA ALA A 123 2.13 10.72 7.92
C ALA A 123 1.20 11.01 9.11
N THR A 124 0.81 9.98 9.86
CA THR A 124 0.01 10.13 11.09
C THR A 124 0.83 10.65 12.26
N HIS A 125 2.17 10.66 12.16
CA HIS A 125 3.09 11.06 13.23
C HIS A 125 2.83 10.35 14.58
N GLY A 126 2.34 9.11 14.52
CA GLY A 126 2.07 8.26 15.69
C GLY A 126 0.64 8.33 16.22
N ASP A 127 -0.23 9.20 15.67
CA ASP A 127 -1.65 9.25 16.02
C ASP A 127 -2.51 8.52 14.97
N PRO A 128 -2.94 7.27 15.22
CA PRO A 128 -3.77 6.54 14.25
C PRO A 128 -5.07 7.29 13.92
N HIS A 129 -5.62 8.11 14.82
CA HIS A 129 -6.88 8.81 14.57
C HIS A 129 -6.78 9.92 13.50
N ALA A 130 -5.57 10.36 13.18
CA ALA A 130 -5.32 11.23 12.04
C ALA A 130 -5.69 10.56 10.70
N LEU A 131 -5.67 9.22 10.63
CA LEU A 131 -5.98 8.47 9.41
C LEU A 131 -7.48 8.16 9.32
N LYS A 132 -8.10 8.70 8.27
CA LYS A 132 -9.48 8.40 7.86
C LYS A 132 -9.48 7.63 6.53
N ALA A 133 -10.34 6.63 6.45
CA ALA A 133 -10.52 5.77 5.30
C ALA A 133 -11.95 5.85 4.77
N PHE A 134 -12.09 6.01 3.46
CA PHE A 134 -13.35 6.17 2.74
C PHE A 134 -13.48 5.09 1.65
N PRO A 135 -14.00 3.89 1.99
CA PRO A 135 -14.12 2.80 1.04
C PRO A 135 -15.11 3.14 -0.07
N SER A 136 -14.73 2.87 -1.31
CA SER A 136 -15.51 3.20 -2.52
C SER A 136 -15.79 4.70 -2.71
N ALA A 137 -14.93 5.61 -2.25
CA ALA A 137 -15.08 7.04 -2.53
C ALA A 137 -15.20 7.32 -4.04
N ILE A 138 -16.21 8.11 -4.44
CA ILE A 138 -16.50 8.38 -5.87
C ILE A 138 -15.79 9.66 -6.33
N ASN A 139 -15.87 10.70 -5.51
CA ASN A 139 -15.23 12.00 -5.69
C ASN A 139 -15.20 12.72 -4.33
N GLN A 140 -14.71 13.96 -4.32
CA GLN A 140 -14.64 14.77 -3.11
C GLN A 140 -16.02 14.87 -2.44
N ASP A 141 -16.07 14.60 -1.14
CA ASP A 141 -17.28 14.68 -0.29
C ASP A 141 -18.41 13.71 -0.69
N ASN A 142 -18.14 12.77 -1.61
CA ASN A 142 -19.05 11.70 -1.99
C ASN A 142 -18.49 10.34 -1.57
N TYR A 143 -18.80 9.97 -0.32
CA TYR A 143 -18.33 8.77 0.35
C TYR A 143 -19.51 7.83 0.62
N PRO A 144 -19.89 6.94 -0.32
CA PRO A 144 -21.12 6.15 -0.22
C PRO A 144 -21.18 5.23 1.00
N ASN A 145 -20.02 4.82 1.52
CA ASN A 145 -19.89 3.97 2.71
C ASN A 145 -19.45 4.74 3.96
N GLY A 146 -19.44 6.07 3.91
CA GLY A 146 -18.95 6.93 5.00
C GLY A 146 -17.44 6.86 5.21
N GLY A 147 -17.00 7.38 6.35
CA GLY A 147 -15.60 7.39 6.77
C GLY A 147 -15.36 6.53 8.01
N PHE A 148 -14.16 5.96 8.10
CA PHE A 148 -13.69 5.15 9.22
C PHE A 148 -12.40 5.71 9.76
N THR A 149 -12.29 5.83 11.08
CA THR A 149 -11.08 6.34 11.75
C THR A 149 -10.23 5.16 12.19
N ALA A 150 -8.92 5.21 11.92
CA ALA A 150 -8.04 4.14 12.38
C ALA A 150 -7.89 4.15 13.91
N GLU A 151 -7.74 2.95 14.47
CA GLU A 151 -7.49 2.72 15.91
C GLU A 151 -6.09 2.16 16.17
N GLN A 152 -5.53 1.41 15.23
CA GLN A 152 -4.26 0.72 15.40
C GLN A 152 -3.53 0.55 14.07
N ILE A 153 -2.21 0.71 14.08
CA ILE A 153 -1.34 0.53 12.93
C ILE A 153 -0.31 -0.56 13.25
N THR A 154 -0.15 -1.52 12.34
CA THR A 154 0.87 -2.57 12.41
C THR A 154 1.67 -2.55 11.11
N LYS A 155 2.90 -2.03 11.16
CA LYS A 155 3.80 -2.04 10.01
C LYS A 155 4.34 -3.44 9.76
N TYR A 156 4.54 -3.79 8.49
CA TYR A 156 5.24 -5.01 8.12
C TYR A 156 6.68 -4.98 8.63
N SER A 157 7.14 -6.07 9.22
CA SER A 157 8.46 -6.14 9.88
C SER A 157 9.63 -6.24 8.90
N GLY A 158 9.41 -6.75 7.69
CA GLY A 158 10.43 -6.77 6.64
C GLY A 158 10.56 -5.42 5.92
N GLU A 159 11.41 -5.36 4.91
CA GLU A 159 11.74 -4.11 4.19
C GLU A 159 10.59 -3.57 3.32
N GLY A 160 9.61 -4.41 2.96
CA GLY A 160 8.48 -4.01 2.12
C GLY A 160 7.71 -2.84 2.71
N ASP A 161 7.33 -1.89 1.85
CA ASP A 161 6.56 -0.71 2.22
C ASP A 161 5.07 -1.04 2.38
N LEU A 162 4.76 -1.78 3.44
CA LEU A 162 3.44 -2.33 3.74
C LEU A 162 3.07 -2.11 5.21
N ALA A 163 1.82 -1.75 5.47
CA ALA A 163 1.23 -1.65 6.79
C ALA A 163 -0.23 -2.16 6.79
N ILE A 164 -0.61 -2.75 7.92
CA ILE A 164 -2.00 -3.08 8.25
C ILE A 164 -2.54 -1.95 9.12
N VAL A 165 -3.72 -1.45 8.78
CA VAL A 165 -4.45 -0.47 9.58
C VAL A 165 -5.75 -1.12 10.04
N LYS A 166 -5.99 -1.07 11.35
CA LYS A 166 -7.25 -1.50 11.97
C LYS A 166 -8.10 -0.29 12.27
N PHE A 167 -9.40 -0.40 12.03
CA PHE A 167 -10.39 0.67 12.18
C PHE A 167 -11.37 0.35 13.29
N SER A 168 -11.76 1.39 14.02
CA SER A 168 -12.93 1.32 14.89
C SER A 168 -14.22 1.34 14.04
N PRO A 169 -15.35 0.86 14.58
CA PRO A 169 -16.64 1.08 13.94
C PRO A 169 -16.92 2.57 13.73
N ASN A 170 -17.65 2.90 12.65
CA ASN A 170 -18.08 4.26 12.38
C ASN A 170 -19.23 4.72 13.31
N GLU A 171 -19.71 5.95 13.13
CA GLU A 171 -20.79 6.52 13.95
C GLU A 171 -22.11 5.71 13.90
N GLN A 172 -22.32 4.93 12.85
CA GLN A 172 -23.44 4.01 12.69
C GLN A 172 -23.17 2.60 13.26
N ASN A 173 -22.07 2.42 14.01
CA ASN A 173 -21.59 1.13 14.53
C ASN A 173 -21.37 0.08 13.44
N LYS A 174 -21.00 0.49 12.24
CA LYS A 174 -20.61 -0.42 11.15
C LYS A 174 -19.11 -0.60 11.12
N HIS A 175 -18.66 -1.78 10.74
CA HIS A 175 -17.26 -2.09 10.51
C HIS A 175 -16.88 -1.88 9.04
N ILE A 176 -15.63 -1.51 8.76
CA ILE A 176 -15.19 -1.13 7.41
C ILE A 176 -15.36 -2.26 6.38
N GLY A 177 -15.11 -3.51 6.76
CA GLY A 177 -15.31 -4.70 5.93
C GLY A 177 -16.70 -5.32 6.01
N GLU A 178 -17.66 -4.66 6.67
CA GLU A 178 -19.08 -5.03 6.63
C GLU A 178 -19.87 -4.18 5.63
N VAL A 179 -19.46 -2.92 5.42
CA VAL A 179 -20.08 -2.03 4.43
C VAL A 179 -19.60 -2.31 3.00
N VAL A 180 -18.44 -2.94 2.85
CA VAL A 180 -17.91 -3.44 1.57
C VAL A 180 -17.42 -4.87 1.74
N LYS A 181 -17.53 -5.68 0.68
CA LYS A 181 -16.93 -7.02 0.67
C LYS A 181 -15.40 -6.88 0.66
N PRO A 182 -14.66 -7.43 1.66
CA PRO A 182 -13.20 -7.37 1.65
C PRO A 182 -12.60 -8.01 0.40
N ALA A 183 -11.47 -7.46 -0.05
CA ALA A 183 -10.75 -7.98 -1.20
C ALA A 183 -10.25 -9.40 -0.96
N THR A 184 -10.24 -10.21 -2.02
CA THR A 184 -9.66 -11.55 -1.98
C THR A 184 -8.17 -11.48 -2.28
N MET A 185 -7.34 -12.00 -1.38
CA MET A 185 -5.89 -12.02 -1.55
C MET A 185 -5.48 -13.19 -2.46
N SER A 186 -4.65 -12.90 -3.47
CA SER A 186 -4.06 -13.94 -4.31
C SER A 186 -2.98 -14.71 -3.55
N ASN A 187 -2.90 -16.02 -3.78
CA ASN A 187 -1.76 -16.85 -3.35
C ASN A 187 -0.50 -16.58 -4.19
N ASN A 188 -0.64 -15.84 -5.30
CA ASN A 188 0.42 -15.50 -6.24
C ASN A 188 1.16 -16.70 -6.87
N ALA A 189 0.60 -17.92 -6.81
CA ALA A 189 1.23 -19.12 -7.35
C ALA A 189 1.41 -19.08 -8.89
N GLU A 190 0.55 -18.33 -9.58
CA GLU A 190 0.55 -18.20 -11.06
C GLU A 190 0.93 -16.78 -11.52
N THR A 191 1.30 -15.90 -10.59
CA THR A 191 1.67 -14.52 -10.93
C THR A 191 3.01 -14.52 -11.64
N GLN A 192 3.06 -13.94 -12.85
CA GLN A 192 4.26 -13.93 -13.69
C GLN A 192 4.46 -12.58 -14.39
N VAL A 193 5.70 -12.35 -14.84
CA VAL A 193 6.03 -11.16 -15.66
C VAL A 193 5.22 -11.22 -16.97
N ASN A 194 4.65 -10.09 -17.38
CA ASN A 194 3.78 -9.96 -18.56
C ASN A 194 2.48 -10.78 -18.52
N GLN A 195 1.93 -11.03 -17.33
CA GLN A 195 0.60 -11.60 -17.20
C GLN A 195 -0.43 -10.70 -17.90
N ILE A 196 -1.13 -11.25 -18.89
CA ILE A 196 -2.23 -10.56 -19.57
C ILE A 196 -3.38 -10.48 -18.56
N LEU A 197 -3.79 -9.26 -18.22
CA LEU A 197 -4.99 -9.00 -17.45
C LEU A 197 -6.19 -9.26 -18.38
N LEU A 198 -7.00 -10.28 -18.03
CA LEU A 198 -8.26 -10.60 -18.72
C LEU A 198 -9.41 -9.74 -18.19
#